data_AF-A0A2D4G6E6-F1
#
_entry.id   AF-A0A2D4G6E6-F1
#
_cell.length_a   1.000
_cell.length_b   1.000
_cell.length_c   1.000
_cell.angle_alpha   90.00
_cell.angle_beta   90.00
_cell.angle_gamma   90.00
#
_symmetry.space_group_name_H-M   'P 1'
#
loop_
_entity.id
_entity.type
_entity.pdbx_description
1 polymer ?
#
loop_
_entity_poly.entity_id
_entity_poly.type
_entity_poly.pdbx_seq_one_letter_code
_entity_poly.pdbx_strand_id
1 'polypeptide(L)'
;TWPGDNNTASPLAVTYTFVSDFPPHQLNRHQVYGHLTVVRDPLRTFSVLEPGGPGGCHFHRRATVEETVSRSQCLVAQNGGYFDTKTGACLGNVVSNGRLVQSSGGVQNAQFGIRKDGTLVFGYLSEEEVLAKENPFVQLV
;
A
#
# COMPACT_ATOMS: atom_id res chain seq x y z
N THR A 1 16.46 0.47 1.92
CA THR A 1 15.54 1.21 2.81
C THR A 1 15.76 2.70 2.63
N TRP A 2 14.84 3.54 3.08
CA TRP A 2 14.94 5.00 3.00
C TRP A 2 14.21 5.65 4.19
N PRO A 3 14.73 6.71 4.84
CA PRO A 3 14.00 7.40 5.89
C PRO A 3 12.75 8.10 5.32
N GLY A 4 11.58 7.88 5.92
CA GLY A 4 10.36 8.59 5.53
C GLY A 4 10.48 10.10 5.82
N ASP A 5 9.83 10.91 4.99
CA ASP A 5 9.61 12.33 5.31
C ASP A 5 8.92 12.45 6.68
N ASN A 6 9.32 13.39 7.53
CA ASN A 6 8.69 13.64 8.84
C ASN A 6 8.06 15.02 8.92
N ASN A 7 7.94 15.72 7.78
CA ASN A 7 7.34 17.03 7.69
C ASN A 7 5.83 16.95 7.91
N THR A 8 5.36 17.63 8.96
CA THR A 8 3.94 17.69 9.34
C THR A 8 3.19 18.86 8.71
N ALA A 9 3.87 19.69 7.91
CA ALA A 9 3.25 20.85 7.27
C ALA A 9 2.21 20.43 6.23
N SER A 10 1.04 21.07 6.29
CA SER A 10 -0.01 20.96 5.27
C SER A 10 0.49 21.47 3.90
N PRO A 11 0.01 20.92 2.76
CA PRO A 11 -0.90 19.77 2.65
C PRO A 11 -0.21 18.42 2.92
N LEU A 12 -0.94 17.48 3.54
CA LEU A 12 -0.45 16.13 3.85
C LEU A 12 -0.29 15.25 2.61
N ALA A 13 -1.07 15.51 1.57
CA ALA A 13 -0.96 14.85 0.27
C ALA A 13 -1.21 15.88 -0.84
N VAL A 14 -0.44 15.80 -1.91
CA VAL A 14 -0.63 16.60 -3.14
C VAL A 14 -0.77 15.65 -4.31
N THR A 15 -1.88 15.77 -5.05
CA THR A 15 -2.15 14.96 -6.24
C THR A 15 -2.02 15.80 -7.50
N TYR A 16 -1.20 15.32 -8.43
CA TYR A 16 -1.01 15.90 -9.76
C TYR A 16 -1.68 15.00 -10.80
N THR A 17 -2.63 15.54 -11.56
CA THR A 17 -3.16 14.84 -12.75
C THR A 17 -2.22 15.06 -13.92
N PHE A 18 -1.94 14.01 -14.68
CA PHE A 18 -1.10 14.09 -15.87
C PHE A 18 -1.73 13.40 -17.07
N VAL A 19 -1.37 13.91 -18.24
CA VAL A 19 -1.55 13.26 -19.54
C VAL A 19 -0.18 13.26 -20.19
N SER A 20 0.32 12.09 -20.59
CA SER A 20 1.68 11.96 -21.12
C SER A 20 1.71 11.02 -22.32
N ASP A 21 2.46 11.41 -23.34
CA ASP A 21 2.74 10.57 -24.50
C ASP A 21 3.86 9.59 -24.16
N PHE A 22 3.55 8.29 -24.20
CA PHE A 22 4.58 7.27 -24.11
C PHE A 22 4.94 6.79 -25.52
N PRO A 23 6.23 6.86 -25.92
CA PRO A 23 6.66 6.35 -27.21
C PRO A 23 6.40 4.84 -27.22
N PRO A 24 5.66 4.34 -28.22
CA PRO A 24 5.40 2.91 -28.29
C PRO A 24 6.66 2.17 -28.75
N HIS A 25 6.73 0.87 -28.45
CA HIS A 25 7.62 -0.04 -29.18
C HIS A 25 7.20 -0.21 -30.67
N GLN A 26 5.98 0.23 -31.06
CA GLN A 26 5.45 0.19 -32.43
C GLN A 26 4.63 1.46 -32.78
N LEU A 27 5.00 2.14 -33.87
CA LEU A 27 4.41 3.27 -34.65
C LEU A 27 3.29 4.20 -34.11
N ASN A 28 2.43 3.84 -33.15
CA ASN A 28 1.33 4.67 -32.66
C ASN A 28 1.60 5.24 -31.25
N ARG A 29 1.80 6.55 -31.14
CA ARG A 29 1.89 7.23 -29.84
C ARG A 29 0.60 7.03 -29.05
N HIS A 30 0.74 6.58 -27.80
CA HIS A 30 -0.39 6.39 -26.90
C HIS A 30 -0.32 7.41 -25.77
N GLN A 31 -1.39 8.20 -25.64
CA GLN A 31 -1.58 9.09 -24.49
C GLN A 31 -2.03 8.27 -23.29
N VAL A 32 -1.33 8.44 -22.17
CA VAL A 32 -1.66 7.82 -20.89
C VAL A 32 -2.10 8.89 -19.92
N TYR A 33 -3.22 8.64 -19.25
CA TYR A 33 -3.82 9.50 -18.23
C TYR A 33 -3.52 8.90 -16.86
N GLY A 34 -3.20 9.74 -15.88
CA GLY A 34 -2.94 9.25 -14.54
C GLY A 34 -2.86 10.32 -13.47
N HIS A 35 -2.57 9.86 -12.26
CA HIS A 35 -2.40 10.69 -11.08
C HIS A 35 -1.10 10.32 -10.38
N LEU A 36 -0.32 11.32 -10.00
CA LEU A 36 0.84 11.20 -9.11
C LEU A 36 0.49 11.84 -7.78
N THR A 37 0.50 11.07 -6.69
CA THR A 37 0.27 11.60 -5.35
C THR A 37 1.55 11.56 -4.53
N VAL A 38 1.95 12.72 -4.00
CA VAL A 38 3.08 12.86 -3.09
C VAL A 38 2.53 13.01 -1.67
N VAL A 39 3.00 12.17 -0.75
CA VAL A 39 2.52 12.10 0.64
C VAL A 39 3.62 12.58 1.58
N ARG A 40 3.26 13.44 2.54
CA ARG A 40 4.13 13.88 3.64
C ARG A 40 3.84 13.10 4.90
N ASP A 41 4.87 12.94 5.73
CA ASP A 41 4.80 12.19 7.00
C ASP A 41 4.10 10.81 6.84
N PRO A 42 4.59 9.93 5.93
CA PRO A 42 3.93 8.67 5.62
C PRO A 42 3.81 7.74 6.84
N LEU A 43 4.66 7.88 7.86
CA LEU A 43 4.48 7.14 9.12
C LEU A 43 3.12 7.43 9.78
N ARG A 44 2.62 8.67 9.66
CA ARG A 44 1.36 9.11 10.28
C ARG A 44 0.19 9.22 9.31
N THR A 45 0.45 9.31 8.01
CA THR A 45 -0.58 9.61 6.99
C THR A 45 -0.86 8.45 6.04
N PHE A 46 0.01 7.44 5.97
CA PHE A 46 -0.19 6.26 5.13
C PHE A 46 -0.77 5.09 5.93
N SER A 47 -1.71 4.35 5.34
CA SER A 47 -2.28 3.15 5.94
C SER A 47 -2.62 2.09 4.91
N VAL A 48 -2.29 0.83 5.21
CA VAL A 48 -2.81 -0.34 4.49
C VAL A 48 -4.11 -0.76 5.16
N LEU A 49 -5.19 -0.88 4.39
CA LEU A 49 -6.51 -1.22 4.91
C LEU A 49 -6.97 -2.57 4.35
N GLU A 50 -7.60 -3.37 5.20
CA GLU A 50 -8.30 -4.58 4.77
C GLU A 50 -9.61 -4.26 4.04
N PRO A 51 -10.06 -5.10 3.08
CA PRO A 51 -11.23 -4.84 2.25
C PRO A 51 -12.51 -4.77 3.09
N GLY A 52 -13.18 -3.62 3.07
CA GLY A 52 -14.42 -3.38 3.83
C GLY A 52 -14.22 -3.26 5.35
N GLY A 53 -12.98 -3.14 5.83
CA GLY A 53 -12.61 -2.93 7.23
C GLY A 53 -11.84 -4.08 7.88
N PRO A 54 -11.45 -3.94 9.16
CA PRO A 54 -10.67 -4.95 9.89
C PRO A 54 -11.29 -6.34 9.85
N GLY A 55 -10.48 -7.36 9.53
CA GLY A 55 -10.91 -8.75 9.35
C GLY A 55 -11.34 -9.09 7.91
N GLY A 56 -11.39 -8.10 7.00
CA GLY A 56 -11.77 -8.30 5.62
C GLY A 56 -10.97 -9.41 4.91
N CYS A 57 -9.66 -9.49 5.15
CA CYS A 57 -8.84 -10.55 4.56
C CYS A 57 -9.18 -11.92 5.11
N HIS A 58 -9.44 -12.04 6.42
CA HIS A 58 -9.81 -13.32 7.04
C HIS A 58 -11.12 -13.88 6.45
N PHE A 59 -12.10 -13.01 6.17
CA PHE A 59 -13.38 -13.40 5.59
C PHE A 59 -13.36 -13.51 4.05
N HIS A 60 -12.18 -13.39 3.41
CA HIS A 60 -12.04 -13.33 1.95
C HIS A 60 -12.96 -12.28 1.30
N ARG A 61 -13.16 -11.16 2.00
CA ARG A 61 -14.06 -10.11 1.56
C ARG A 61 -13.44 -9.36 0.39
N ARG A 62 -14.28 -8.99 -0.57
CA ARG A 62 -13.97 -7.97 -1.58
C ARG A 62 -14.89 -6.78 -1.36
N ALA A 63 -14.33 -5.59 -1.49
CA ALA A 63 -15.05 -4.33 -1.43
C ALA A 63 -14.41 -3.38 -2.43
N THR A 64 -15.17 -2.41 -2.93
CA THR A 64 -14.57 -1.33 -3.72
C THR A 64 -13.66 -0.49 -2.82
N VAL A 65 -12.74 0.27 -3.43
CA VAL A 65 -11.89 1.21 -2.69
C VAL A 65 -12.76 2.22 -1.93
N GLU A 66 -13.80 2.74 -2.59
CA GLU A 66 -14.76 3.69 -2.02
C GLU A 66 -15.51 3.10 -0.81
N GLU A 67 -16.01 1.86 -0.91
CA GLU A 67 -16.68 1.17 0.21
C GLU A 67 -15.73 1.00 1.40
N THR A 68 -14.49 0.59 1.14
CA THR A 68 -13.47 0.37 2.17
C THR A 68 -13.15 1.66 2.91
N VAL A 69 -13.04 2.78 2.18
CA VAL A 69 -12.72 4.07 2.78
C VAL A 69 -13.92 4.88 3.24
N SER A 70 -15.15 4.42 3.01
CA SER A 70 -16.38 5.14 3.41
C SER A 70 -16.43 5.54 4.89
N ARG A 71 -15.75 4.79 5.76
CA ARG A 71 -15.67 5.03 7.21
C ARG A 71 -14.33 5.58 7.67
N SER A 72 -13.38 5.79 6.76
CA SER A 72 -12.07 6.37 7.03
C SER A 72 -11.93 7.68 6.26
N GLN A 73 -11.43 8.74 6.90
CA GLN A 73 -11.29 10.05 6.28
C GLN A 73 -10.07 10.12 5.35
N CYS A 74 -9.92 9.14 4.45
CA CYS A 74 -8.83 9.09 3.48
C CYS A 74 -8.96 10.25 2.49
N LEU A 75 -7.94 11.09 2.42
CA LEU A 75 -7.86 12.18 1.43
C LEU A 75 -7.69 11.62 0.00
N VAL A 76 -6.92 10.53 -0.12
CA VAL A 76 -6.67 9.80 -1.37
C VAL A 76 -6.67 8.30 -1.04
N ALA A 77 -7.22 7.48 -1.92
CA ALA A 77 -7.20 6.03 -1.80
C ALA A 77 -7.04 5.36 -3.17
N GLN A 78 -6.33 4.24 -3.21
CA GLN A 78 -6.09 3.43 -4.40
C GLN A 78 -6.20 1.95 -4.03
N ASN A 79 -6.43 1.08 -5.01
CA ASN A 79 -6.35 -0.36 -4.78
C ASN A 79 -4.90 -0.75 -4.40
N GLY A 80 -4.76 -1.68 -3.46
CA GLY A 80 -3.47 -2.11 -2.92
C GLY A 80 -2.98 -3.42 -3.54
N GLY A 81 -2.84 -4.44 -2.69
CA GLY A 81 -2.28 -5.74 -3.06
C GLY A 81 -3.16 -6.57 -4.01
N TYR A 82 -2.54 -7.63 -4.54
CA TYR A 82 -3.23 -8.65 -5.33
C TYR A 82 -4.13 -9.52 -4.43
N PHE A 83 -5.12 -10.15 -5.06
CA PHE A 83 -6.04 -11.09 -4.42
C PHE A 83 -6.45 -12.17 -5.41
N ASP A 84 -6.91 -13.31 -4.90
CA ASP A 84 -7.53 -14.34 -5.74
C ASP A 84 -8.91 -13.84 -6.21
N THR A 85 -9.09 -13.65 -7.51
CA THR A 85 -10.32 -13.09 -8.09
C THR A 85 -11.53 -14.02 -7.99
N LYS A 86 -11.31 -15.33 -7.79
CA LYS A 86 -12.37 -16.33 -7.62
C LYS A 86 -12.80 -16.44 -6.17
N THR A 87 -11.84 -16.51 -5.25
CA THR A 87 -12.12 -16.79 -3.83
C THR A 87 -12.21 -15.54 -2.96
N GLY A 88 -11.59 -14.44 -3.37
CA GLY A 88 -11.46 -13.21 -2.58
C GLY A 88 -10.32 -13.25 -1.56
N ALA A 89 -9.51 -14.30 -1.53
CA ALA A 89 -8.40 -14.41 -0.59
C ALA A 89 -7.33 -13.33 -0.85
N CYS A 90 -6.88 -12.65 0.21
CA CYS A 90 -5.76 -11.73 0.15
C CYS A 90 -4.45 -12.49 -0.14
N LEU A 91 -3.55 -11.90 -0.92
CA LEU A 91 -2.25 -12.47 -1.25
C LEU A 91 -1.12 -11.61 -0.68
N GLY A 92 0.02 -12.24 -0.39
CA GLY A 92 1.21 -11.55 0.13
C GLY A 92 1.15 -11.30 1.65
N ASN A 93 2.11 -10.51 2.13
CA ASN A 93 2.17 -10.09 3.52
C ASN A 93 1.25 -8.86 3.69
N VAL A 94 0.51 -8.82 4.79
CA VAL A 94 -0.35 -7.68 5.10
C VAL A 94 -0.15 -7.29 6.55
N VAL A 95 0.29 -6.06 6.77
CA VAL A 95 0.31 -5.41 8.09
C VAL A 95 -0.53 -4.15 7.98
N SER A 96 -1.58 -4.08 8.79
CA SER A 96 -2.51 -2.94 8.82
C SER A 96 -2.45 -2.27 10.19
N ASN A 97 -1.94 -1.04 10.24
CA ASN A 97 -1.84 -0.24 11.47
C ASN A 97 -1.14 -1.00 12.62
N GLY A 98 -0.02 -1.66 12.31
CA GLY A 98 0.79 -2.45 13.26
C GLY A 98 0.25 -3.83 13.59
N ARG A 99 -0.93 -4.22 13.10
CA ARG A 99 -1.44 -5.58 13.23
C ARG A 99 -1.03 -6.42 12.03
N LEU A 100 -0.32 -7.52 12.28
CA LEU A 100 -0.11 -8.57 11.29
C LEU A 100 -1.47 -9.19 10.92
N VAL A 101 -1.93 -8.94 9.70
CA VAL A 101 -3.17 -9.49 9.14
C VAL A 101 -2.90 -10.84 8.50
N GLN A 102 -1.80 -10.95 7.75
CA GLN A 102 -1.40 -12.18 7.05
C GLN A 102 0.12 -12.20 6.83
N SER A 103 0.73 -13.38 7.00
CA SER A 103 2.08 -13.69 6.48
C SER A 103 1.92 -14.49 5.19
N SER A 104 2.78 -14.24 4.21
CA SER A 104 2.85 -15.02 2.98
C SER A 104 3.62 -16.34 3.14
N GLY A 105 4.24 -16.60 4.30
CA GLY A 105 5.10 -17.77 4.48
C GLY A 105 6.42 -17.69 3.70
N GLY A 106 6.93 -16.47 3.48
CA GLY A 106 8.20 -16.24 2.77
C GLY A 106 8.10 -16.21 1.24
N VAL A 107 6.89 -16.12 0.66
CA VAL A 107 6.71 -15.95 -0.79
C VAL A 107 7.38 -14.67 -1.27
N GLN A 108 8.25 -14.79 -2.27
CA GLN A 108 9.12 -13.73 -2.77
C GLN A 108 8.44 -12.89 -3.87
N ASN A 109 7.57 -11.98 -3.46
CA ASN A 109 7.06 -10.89 -4.30
C ASN A 109 7.60 -9.54 -3.81
N ALA A 110 7.56 -8.53 -4.68
CA ALA A 110 7.91 -7.16 -4.28
C ALA A 110 7.02 -6.69 -3.12
N GLN A 111 7.64 -6.06 -2.12
CA GLN A 111 7.00 -5.56 -0.92
C GLN A 111 7.22 -4.06 -0.80
N PHE A 112 6.24 -3.37 -0.23
CA PHE A 112 6.39 -2.03 0.29
C PHE A 112 5.89 -1.97 1.73
N GLY A 113 6.70 -1.41 2.63
CA GLY A 113 6.31 -1.27 4.03
C GLY A 113 6.94 -0.07 4.73
N ILE A 114 6.36 0.27 5.87
CA ILE A 114 6.82 1.32 6.77
C ILE A 114 7.08 0.67 8.13
N ARG A 115 8.29 0.83 8.66
CA ARG A 115 8.64 0.39 10.01
C ARG A 115 8.23 1.40 11.06
N LYS A 116 8.20 0.98 12.33
CA LYS A 116 7.77 1.79 13.48
C LYS A 116 8.56 3.08 13.65
N ASP A 117 9.83 3.09 13.24
CA ASP A 117 10.69 4.29 13.25
C ASP A 117 10.48 5.24 12.05
N GLY A 118 9.59 4.91 11.11
CA GLY A 118 9.35 5.69 9.89
C GLY A 118 10.23 5.29 8.70
N THR A 119 11.04 4.23 8.82
CA THR A 119 11.83 3.71 7.70
C THR A 119 10.92 3.11 6.63
N LEU A 120 11.06 3.58 5.39
CA LEU A 120 10.45 3.01 4.19
C LEU A 120 11.30 1.82 3.69
N VAL A 121 10.61 0.72 3.40
CA VAL A 121 11.21 -0.53 2.93
C VAL A 121 10.59 -0.90 1.59
N PHE A 122 11.44 -1.24 0.63
CA PHE A 122 11.09 -1.70 -0.70
C PHE A 122 11.96 -2.89 -1.07
N GLY A 123 11.39 -3.90 -1.72
CA GLY A 123 12.15 -5.04 -2.23
C GLY A 123 11.57 -6.39 -1.81
N TYR A 124 12.44 -7.38 -1.63
CA TYR A 124 12.06 -8.71 -1.19
C TYR A 124 12.39 -8.88 0.29
N LEU A 125 11.51 -9.53 1.04
CA LEU A 125 11.64 -9.76 2.48
C LEU A 125 11.51 -11.24 2.78
N SER A 126 12.34 -11.73 3.69
CA SER A 126 12.13 -13.03 4.33
C SER A 126 10.95 -12.97 5.30
N GLU A 127 10.39 -14.14 5.64
CA GLU A 127 9.34 -14.21 6.67
C GLU A 127 9.85 -13.73 8.04
N GLU A 128 11.10 -14.03 8.38
CA GLU A 128 11.72 -13.59 9.63
C GLU A 128 11.78 -12.06 9.74
N GLU A 129 12.10 -11.36 8.64
CA GLU A 129 12.11 -9.90 8.61
C GLU A 129 10.72 -9.29 8.76
N VAL A 130 9.68 -9.95 8.22
CA VAL A 130 8.28 -9.54 8.35
C VAL A 130 7.79 -9.72 9.79
N LEU A 131 8.19 -10.82 10.44
CA LEU A 131 7.80 -11.18 11.81
C LEU A 131 8.69 -10.56 12.90
N ALA A 132 9.72 -9.80 12.50
CA ALA A 132 10.67 -9.18 13.42
C ALA A 132 9.97 -8.26 14.43
N LYS A 133 10.24 -8.49 15.72
CA LYS A 133 9.70 -7.67 16.83
C LYS A 133 10.49 -6.38 17.06
N GLU A 134 11.75 -6.36 16.66
CA GLU A 134 12.59 -5.17 16.70
C GLU A 134 12.27 -4.29 15.49
N ASN A 135 11.94 -3.02 15.75
CA ASN A 135 11.49 -2.05 14.74
C ASN A 135 10.46 -2.66 13.75
N PRO A 136 9.30 -3.12 14.24
CA PRO A 136 8.35 -3.90 13.45
C PRO A 136 7.73 -3.05 12.35
N PHE A 137 7.18 -3.70 11.33
CA PHE A 137 6.32 -3.04 10.35
C PHE A 137 5.04 -2.51 11.01
N VAL A 138 4.68 -1.28 10.66
CA VAL A 138 3.37 -0.68 10.98
C VAL A 138 2.43 -0.70 9.78
N GLN A 139 2.99 -0.74 8.56
CA GLN A 139 2.26 -0.92 7.31
C GLN A 139 3.09 -1.84 6.40
N LEU A 140 2.44 -2.81 5.73
CA LEU A 140 3.10 -3.71 4.78
C LEU A 140 2.07 -4.25 3.77
N VAL A 141 2.45 -4.26 2.49
CA VAL A 141 1.70 -4.82 1.35
C VAL A 141 2.64 -5.36 0.27
#